data_AF-A0A1V4EC14-F1
#
_entry.id   AF-A0A1V4EC14-F1
#
_cell.length_a   1.000
_cell.length_b   1.000
_cell.length_c   1.000
_cell.angle_alpha   90.00
_cell.angle_beta   90.00
_cell.angle_gamma   90.00
#
_symmetry.space_group_name_H-M   'P 1'
#
loop_
_entity.id
_entity.type
_entity.pdbx_description
1 polymer ?
#
loop_
_entity_poly.entity_id
_entity_poly.type
_entity_poly.pdbx_seq_one_letter_code
_entity_poly.pdbx_strand_id
1 'polypeptide(L)'
;MRAWLELVRAPAALSVPGDTLAGAAAAGRSARPGLAAASVLLYWAGMALNDWSDRKIDAKERPERPIPSGRISPEGALGLAAALTGAGVATAAVFGGRRGFALAGLLAGAAWAYDLRLKHTAAGPAAMAACRVLDVLLGGGPAHAGGRPHGAGRRRPHLRDHPARPRRGGRRPPPRPSPQALAATGA
;
A
#
# COMPACT_ATOMS: atom_id res chain seq x y z
N MET A 1 17.94 21.02 -15.55
CA MET A 1 17.22 20.29 -14.47
C MET A 1 15.70 20.35 -14.62
N ARG A 2 15.07 21.53 -14.70
CA ARG A 2 13.60 21.69 -14.75
C ARG A 2 12.89 20.91 -15.87
N ALA A 3 13.45 20.89 -17.08
CA ALA A 3 12.87 20.17 -18.21
C ALA A 3 12.78 18.65 -17.97
N TRP A 4 13.76 18.06 -17.27
CA TRP A 4 13.74 16.63 -16.93
C TRP A 4 12.68 16.29 -15.88
N LEU A 5 12.47 17.18 -14.90
CA LEU A 5 11.41 17.03 -13.89
C LEU A 5 10.01 17.15 -14.50
N GLU A 6 9.88 18.02 -15.51
CA GLU A 6 8.65 18.18 -16.31
C GLU A 6 8.36 16.92 -17.13
N LEU A 7 9.38 16.38 -17.82
CA LEU A 7 9.28 15.16 -18.63
C LEU A 7 8.77 13.97 -17.81
N VAL A 8 9.34 13.73 -16.62
CA VAL A 8 8.95 12.59 -15.78
C VAL A 8 7.71 12.88 -14.91
N ARG A 9 7.11 14.08 -15.03
CA ARG A 9 6.01 14.56 -14.18
C ARG A 9 6.28 14.30 -12.70
N ALA A 10 7.43 14.77 -12.21
CA ALA A 10 7.95 14.41 -10.88
C ALA A 10 6.94 14.49 -9.71
N PRO A 11 6.04 15.50 -9.61
CA PRO A 11 5.06 15.54 -8.53
C PRO A 11 4.04 14.39 -8.56
N ALA A 12 3.67 13.91 -9.74
CA ALA A 12 2.67 12.84 -9.89
C ALA A 12 3.20 11.48 -9.36
N ALA A 13 4.52 11.32 -9.29
CA ALA A 13 5.16 10.12 -8.72
C ALA A 13 4.89 9.94 -7.22
N LEU A 14 4.43 10.97 -6.50
CA LEU A 14 4.08 10.85 -5.08
C LEU A 14 2.87 9.94 -4.84
N SER A 15 2.01 9.74 -5.84
CA SER A 15 0.86 8.84 -5.74
C SER A 15 1.21 7.38 -5.99
N VAL A 16 2.32 7.13 -6.69
CA VAL A 16 2.71 5.81 -7.23
C VAL A 16 3.04 4.78 -6.13
N PRO A 17 3.76 5.13 -5.04
CA PRO A 17 3.97 4.19 -3.94
C PRO A 17 2.67 3.58 -3.38
N GLY A 18 1.53 4.27 -3.52
CA GLY A 18 0.22 3.81 -3.08
C GLY A 18 -0.15 2.42 -3.60
N ASP A 19 0.17 2.10 -4.86
CA ASP A 19 -0.16 0.80 -5.47
C ASP A 19 0.63 -0.32 -4.77
N THR A 20 1.94 -0.14 -4.59
CA THR A 20 2.77 -1.12 -3.87
C THR A 20 2.40 -1.26 -2.39
N LEU A 21 1.99 -0.15 -1.74
CA LEU A 21 1.52 -0.17 -0.36
C LEU A 21 0.19 -0.92 -0.22
N ALA A 22 -0.75 -0.68 -1.13
CA ALA A 22 -2.02 -1.39 -1.19
C ALA A 22 -1.81 -2.90 -1.39
N GLY A 23 -0.90 -3.28 -2.29
CA GLY A 23 -0.52 -4.67 -2.49
C GLY A 23 0.05 -5.33 -1.25
N ALA A 24 0.99 -4.66 -0.57
CA ALA A 24 1.56 -5.15 0.68
C ALA A 24 0.49 -5.33 1.77
N ALA A 25 -0.37 -4.33 1.96
CA ALA A 25 -1.46 -4.36 2.92
C ALA A 25 -2.46 -5.50 2.64
N ALA A 26 -2.89 -5.65 1.38
CA ALA A 26 -3.79 -6.73 0.96
C ALA A 26 -3.18 -8.13 1.18
N ALA A 27 -1.85 -8.25 1.13
CA ALA A 27 -1.12 -9.47 1.42
C ALA A 27 -0.81 -9.68 2.91
N GLY A 28 -1.24 -8.77 3.80
CA GLY A 28 -0.91 -8.80 5.23
C GLY A 28 0.57 -8.59 5.51
N ARG A 29 1.28 -7.87 4.64
CA ARG A 29 2.73 -7.61 4.73
C ARG A 29 3.00 -6.14 5.03
N SER A 30 4.13 -5.89 5.67
CA SER A 30 4.66 -4.54 5.85
C SER A 30 5.10 -3.94 4.51
N ALA A 31 5.01 -2.62 4.41
CA ALA A 31 5.55 -1.86 3.29
C ALA A 31 7.04 -2.15 3.06
N ARG A 32 7.44 -2.21 1.79
CA ARG A 32 8.82 -2.49 1.38
C ARG A 32 9.35 -1.31 0.57
N PRO A 33 10.11 -0.39 1.19
CA PRO A 33 10.55 0.85 0.54
C PRO A 33 11.27 0.62 -0.80
N GLY A 34 12.06 -0.46 -0.91
CA GLY A 34 12.74 -0.80 -2.16
C GLY A 34 11.79 -1.16 -3.31
N LEU A 35 10.63 -1.78 -3.03
CA LEU A 35 9.63 -2.08 -4.06
C LEU A 35 8.83 -0.83 -4.45
N ALA A 36 8.54 0.05 -3.49
CA ALA A 36 7.98 1.36 -3.78
C ALA A 36 8.94 2.21 -4.65
N ALA A 37 10.24 2.17 -4.36
CA ALA A 37 11.25 2.82 -5.18
C ALA A 37 11.31 2.23 -6.60
N ALA A 38 11.25 0.91 -6.75
CA ALA A 38 11.17 0.26 -8.06
C ALA A 38 9.93 0.70 -8.85
N SER A 39 8.76 0.78 -8.21
CA SER A 39 7.51 1.27 -8.81
C SER A 39 7.64 2.72 -9.28
N VAL A 40 8.20 3.61 -8.45
CA VAL A 40 8.47 5.02 -8.85
C VAL A 40 9.41 5.11 -10.05
N LEU A 41 10.48 4.32 -10.09
CA LEU A 41 11.41 4.28 -11.23
C LEU A 41 10.71 3.83 -12.52
N LEU A 42 9.88 2.78 -12.45
CA LEU A 42 9.12 2.28 -13.60
C LEU A 42 8.05 3.27 -14.05
N TYR A 43 7.43 4.00 -13.13
CA TYR A 43 6.53 5.10 -13.46
C TYR A 43 7.24 6.22 -14.23
N TRP A 44 8.40 6.68 -13.75
CA TRP A 44 9.16 7.70 -14.47
C TRP A 44 9.67 7.22 -15.82
N ALA A 45 10.00 5.92 -15.94
CA ALA A 45 10.35 5.31 -17.22
C ALA A 45 9.18 5.39 -18.22
N GLY A 46 7.98 4.98 -17.80
CA GLY A 46 6.76 5.08 -18.62
C GLY A 46 6.44 6.54 -18.96
N MET A 47 6.68 7.47 -18.04
CA MET A 47 6.45 8.88 -18.33
C MET A 47 7.38 9.42 -19.44
N ALA A 48 8.67 9.13 -19.36
CA ALA A 48 9.63 9.52 -20.38
C ALA A 48 9.33 8.84 -21.74
N LEU A 49 8.91 7.57 -21.71
CA LEU A 49 8.55 6.83 -22.92
C LEU A 49 7.25 7.32 -23.56
N ASN A 50 6.25 7.70 -22.75
CA ASN A 50 5.02 8.28 -23.24
C ASN A 50 5.28 9.59 -23.99
N ASP A 51 6.04 10.51 -23.39
CA ASP A 51 6.38 11.78 -24.05
C ASP A 51 7.26 11.54 -25.30
N TRP A 52 8.16 10.56 -25.27
CA TRP A 52 8.93 10.17 -26.46
C TRP A 52 8.03 9.66 -27.58
N SER A 53 7.05 8.80 -27.28
CA SER A 53 6.13 8.23 -28.28
C SER A 53 5.14 9.27 -28.82
N ASP A 54 4.68 10.20 -27.99
CA ASP A 54 3.76 11.27 -28.38
C ASP A 54 4.44 12.45 -29.07
N ARG A 55 5.78 12.51 -29.14
CA ARG A 55 6.55 13.68 -29.62
C ARG A 55 6.05 14.34 -30.91
N LYS A 56 5.52 13.57 -31.87
CA LYS A 56 5.00 14.10 -33.14
C LYS A 56 3.61 14.72 -33.00
N ILE A 57 2.77 14.16 -32.13
CA ILE A 57 1.46 14.68 -31.77
C ILE A 57 1.65 15.93 -30.92
N ASP A 58 2.51 15.84 -29.91
CA ASP A 58 2.87 16.95 -29.04
C ASP A 58 3.48 18.13 -29.80
N ALA A 59 4.24 17.90 -30.87
CA ALA A 59 4.75 18.99 -31.70
C ALA A 59 3.65 19.82 -32.38
N LYS A 60 2.46 19.25 -32.60
CA LYS A 60 1.31 19.94 -33.20
C LYS A 60 0.40 20.56 -32.13
N GLU A 61 0.15 19.82 -31.07
CA GLU A 61 -0.87 20.18 -30.07
C GLU A 61 -0.28 20.95 -28.87
N ARG A 62 0.98 20.69 -28.53
CA ARG A 62 1.66 21.15 -27.31
C ARG A 62 3.15 21.43 -27.55
N PRO A 63 3.49 22.37 -28.45
CA PRO A 63 4.88 22.61 -28.86
C PRO A 63 5.80 23.06 -27.71
N GLU A 64 5.24 23.52 -26.60
CA GLU A 64 5.98 23.89 -25.38
C GLU A 64 6.60 22.70 -24.64
N ARG A 65 6.15 21.46 -24.92
CA ARG A 65 6.62 20.26 -24.23
C ARG A 65 8.13 20.04 -24.41
N PRO A 66 8.81 19.38 -23.45
CA PRO A 66 10.27 19.32 -23.44
C PRO A 66 10.92 18.76 -24.71
N ILE A 67 10.32 17.74 -25.35
CA ILE A 67 10.86 17.11 -26.56
C ILE A 67 10.59 17.98 -27.81
N PRO A 68 9.34 18.35 -28.15
CA PRO A 68 9.10 19.22 -29.31
C PRO A 68 9.76 20.59 -29.22
N SER A 69 9.88 21.16 -28.01
CA SER A 69 10.53 22.45 -27.79
C SER A 69 12.06 22.37 -27.90
N GLY A 70 12.64 21.20 -28.14
CA GLY A 70 14.09 20.98 -28.24
C GLY A 70 14.86 21.07 -26.92
N ARG A 71 14.18 21.21 -25.76
CA ARG A 71 14.84 21.26 -24.44
C ARG A 71 15.43 19.90 -24.05
N ILE A 72 14.88 18.82 -24.59
CA ILE A 72 15.34 17.44 -24.41
C ILE A 72 15.33 16.76 -25.79
N SER A 73 16.42 16.10 -26.17
CA SER A 73 16.46 15.32 -27.42
C SER A 73 15.58 14.06 -27.30
N PRO A 74 14.95 13.60 -28.40
CA PRO A 74 14.22 12.34 -28.41
C PRO A 74 15.09 11.16 -27.95
N GLU A 75 16.35 11.11 -28.37
CA GLU A 75 17.30 10.06 -27.99
C GLU A 75 17.59 10.10 -26.49
N GLY A 76 17.70 11.30 -25.91
CA GLY A 76 17.89 11.50 -24.48
C GLY A 76 16.68 11.04 -23.66
N ALA A 77 15.46 11.34 -24.12
CA ALA A 77 14.24 10.86 -23.47
C ALA A 77 14.11 9.33 -23.51
N LEU A 78 14.40 8.72 -24.66
CA LEU A 78 14.38 7.26 -24.82
C LEU A 78 15.47 6.59 -23.96
N GLY A 79 16.68 7.17 -23.94
CA GLY A 79 17.77 6.69 -23.09
C GLY A 79 17.43 6.75 -21.61
N LEU A 80 16.79 7.84 -21.16
CA LEU A 80 16.29 7.95 -19.79
C LEU A 80 15.21 6.91 -19.48
N ALA A 81 14.24 6.71 -20.38
CA ALA A 81 13.21 5.70 -20.21
C ALA A 81 13.81 4.29 -20.07
N ALA A 82 14.78 3.93 -20.92
CA ALA A 82 15.48 2.65 -20.85
C ALA A 82 16.30 2.50 -19.56
N ALA A 83 17.04 3.53 -19.17
CA ALA A 83 17.85 3.52 -17.95
C ALA A 83 16.99 3.36 -16.69
N LEU A 84 15.89 4.13 -16.60
CA LEU A 84 14.94 4.02 -15.49
C LEU A 84 14.23 2.67 -15.46
N THR A 85 13.89 2.11 -16.64
CA THR A 85 13.33 0.75 -16.74
C THR A 85 14.30 -0.26 -16.15
N GLY A 86 15.57 -0.23 -16.58
CA GLY A 86 16.61 -1.12 -16.08
C GLY A 86 16.83 -0.97 -14.58
N ALA A 87 16.92 0.26 -14.09
CA ALA A 87 17.07 0.56 -12.66
C ALA A 87 15.88 0.08 -11.83
N GLY A 88 14.65 0.28 -12.31
CA GLY A 88 13.42 -0.19 -11.66
C GLY A 88 13.36 -1.71 -11.56
N VAL A 89 13.64 -2.42 -12.67
CA VAL A 89 13.68 -3.89 -12.70
C VAL A 89 14.80 -4.43 -11.81
N ALA A 90 15.99 -3.85 -11.84
CA ALA A 90 17.11 -4.24 -10.98
C ALA A 90 16.79 -4.04 -9.50
N THR A 91 16.20 -2.89 -9.16
CA THR A 91 15.74 -2.59 -7.78
C THR A 91 14.69 -3.61 -7.33
N ALA A 92 13.72 -3.93 -8.18
CA ALA A 92 12.72 -4.96 -7.89
C ALA A 92 13.34 -6.36 -7.74
N ALA A 93 14.41 -6.68 -8.46
CA ALA A 93 15.14 -7.93 -8.29
C ALA A 93 15.88 -7.99 -6.95
N VAL A 94 16.57 -6.91 -6.57
CA VAL A 94 17.31 -6.81 -5.29
C VAL A 94 16.36 -6.93 -4.10
N PHE A 95 15.26 -6.17 -4.11
CA PHE A 95 14.33 -6.13 -2.97
C PHE A 95 13.23 -7.18 -3.06
N GLY A 96 12.82 -7.63 -4.24
CA GLY A 96 11.71 -8.57 -4.44
C GLY A 96 12.13 -9.98 -4.89
N GLY A 97 13.42 -10.23 -5.10
CA GLY A 97 13.95 -11.49 -5.62
C GLY A 97 13.43 -11.82 -7.02
N ARG A 98 13.38 -13.12 -7.35
CA ARG A 98 12.90 -13.61 -8.66
C ARG A 98 11.48 -13.16 -9.00
N ARG A 99 10.59 -13.10 -8.00
CA ARG A 99 9.20 -12.65 -8.19
C ARG A 99 9.13 -11.15 -8.48
N GLY A 100 9.88 -10.34 -7.72
CA GLY A 100 9.97 -8.90 -7.95
C GLY A 100 10.50 -8.59 -9.35
N PHE A 101 11.58 -9.27 -9.76
CA PHE A 101 12.12 -9.18 -11.12
C PHE A 101 11.06 -9.52 -12.19
N ALA A 102 10.35 -10.64 -12.04
CA ALA A 102 9.33 -11.05 -13.01
C ALA A 102 8.17 -10.06 -13.10
N LEU A 103 7.63 -9.59 -11.96
CA LEU A 103 6.53 -8.63 -11.95
C LEU A 103 6.95 -7.27 -12.50
N ALA A 104 8.14 -6.77 -12.13
CA ALA A 104 8.68 -5.53 -12.67
C ALA A 104 8.96 -5.64 -14.18
N GLY A 105 9.46 -6.78 -14.66
CA GLY A 105 9.65 -7.04 -16.09
C GLY A 105 8.34 -7.06 -16.87
N LEU A 106 7.30 -7.71 -16.33
CA LEU A 106 5.96 -7.70 -16.92
C LEU A 106 5.35 -6.29 -16.92
N LEU A 107 5.50 -5.55 -15.82
CA LEU A 107 5.04 -4.16 -15.71
C LEU A 107 5.73 -3.26 -16.73
N ALA A 108 7.05 -3.35 -16.85
CA ALA A 108 7.82 -2.64 -17.86
C ALA A 108 7.35 -3.01 -19.28
N GLY A 109 7.19 -4.29 -19.57
CA GLY A 109 6.70 -4.76 -20.87
C GLY A 109 5.30 -4.22 -21.20
N ALA A 110 4.39 -4.23 -20.23
CA ALA A 110 3.04 -3.70 -20.40
C ALA A 110 3.04 -2.18 -20.63
N ALA A 111 3.87 -1.43 -19.89
CA ALA A 111 4.03 0.02 -20.06
C ALA A 111 4.58 0.36 -21.46
N TRP A 112 5.62 -0.36 -21.90
CA TRP A 112 6.19 -0.17 -23.24
C TRP A 112 5.19 -0.53 -24.34
N ALA A 113 4.43 -1.63 -24.17
CA ALA A 113 3.39 -2.01 -25.13
C ALA A 113 2.27 -0.95 -25.19
N TYR A 114 1.88 -0.41 -24.03
CA TYR A 114 0.91 0.68 -23.96
C TYR A 114 1.40 1.92 -24.73
N ASP A 115 2.59 2.44 -24.39
CA ASP A 115 3.10 3.69 -24.95
C ASP A 115 3.40 3.61 -26.44
N LEU A 116 3.91 2.46 -26.93
CA LEU A 116 4.35 2.33 -28.31
C LEU A 116 3.26 1.88 -29.29
N ARG A 117 2.18 1.25 -28.79
CA ARG A 117 1.20 0.55 -29.64
C ARG A 117 -0.24 0.69 -29.18
N LEU A 118 -0.54 0.48 -27.90
CA LEU A 118 -1.92 0.22 -27.48
C LEU A 118 -2.70 1.47 -27.08
N LYS A 119 -2.03 2.55 -26.67
CA LYS A 119 -2.70 3.73 -26.09
C LYS A 119 -3.68 4.46 -27.02
N HIS A 120 -3.58 4.28 -28.34
CA HIS A 120 -4.52 4.82 -29.33
C HIS A 120 -5.46 3.76 -29.92
N THR A 121 -5.60 2.62 -29.25
CA THR A 121 -6.45 1.51 -29.68
C THR A 121 -7.50 1.19 -28.63
N ALA A 122 -8.51 0.38 -28.99
CA ALA A 122 -9.51 -0.12 -28.04
C ALA A 122 -8.89 -0.93 -26.87
N ALA A 123 -7.67 -1.45 -27.03
CA ALA A 123 -6.96 -2.20 -26.00
C ALA A 123 -6.22 -1.30 -24.98
N GLY A 124 -6.15 0.01 -25.21
CA GLY A 124 -5.44 0.96 -24.34
C GLY A 124 -5.85 0.90 -22.86
N PRO A 125 -7.17 0.95 -22.53
CA PRO A 125 -7.62 0.83 -21.14
C PRO A 125 -7.23 -0.49 -20.48
N ALA A 126 -7.27 -1.61 -21.21
CA ALA A 126 -6.89 -2.91 -20.69
C ALA A 126 -5.38 -2.99 -20.39
N ALA A 127 -4.54 -2.43 -21.26
CA ALA A 127 -3.11 -2.36 -21.03
C ALA A 127 -2.76 -1.48 -19.81
N MET A 128 -3.44 -0.34 -19.66
CA MET A 128 -3.25 0.53 -18.49
C MET A 128 -3.72 -0.13 -17.19
N ALA A 129 -4.84 -0.86 -17.23
CA ALA A 129 -5.30 -1.66 -16.09
C ALA A 129 -4.29 -2.78 -15.73
N ALA A 130 -3.69 -3.43 -16.73
CA ALA A 130 -2.64 -4.42 -16.50
C ALA A 130 -1.43 -3.80 -15.79
N CYS A 131 -0.97 -2.61 -16.20
CA CYS A 131 0.08 -1.88 -15.50
C CYS A 131 -0.26 -1.65 -14.02
N ARG A 132 -1.48 -1.17 -13.73
CA ARG A 132 -1.93 -0.93 -12.35
C ARG A 132 -1.97 -2.20 -11.51
N VAL A 133 -2.52 -3.27 -12.05
CA VAL A 133 -2.59 -4.57 -11.35
C VAL A 133 -1.19 -5.11 -11.07
N LEU A 134 -0.29 -5.06 -12.05
CA LEU A 134 1.09 -5.53 -11.89
C LEU A 134 1.86 -4.72 -10.84
N ASP A 135 1.64 -3.40 -10.77
CA ASP A 135 2.28 -2.54 -9.78
C ASP A 135 1.76 -2.81 -8.35
N VAL A 136 0.45 -3.05 -8.19
CA VAL A 136 -0.11 -3.53 -6.92
C VAL A 136 0.47 -4.89 -6.54
N LEU A 137 0.52 -5.84 -7.48
CA LEU A 137 1.07 -7.18 -7.23
C LEU A 137 2.55 -7.16 -6.86
N LEU A 138 3.32 -6.19 -7.38
CA LEU A 138 4.72 -6.00 -7.03
C LEU A 138 4.88 -5.80 -5.52
N GLY A 139 4.00 -5.02 -4.90
CA GLY A 139 3.99 -4.77 -3.46
C GLY A 139 3.58 -5.95 -2.58
N GLY A 140 2.72 -6.85 -3.07
CA GLY A 140 2.16 -7.97 -2.29
C GLY A 140 3.14 -9.07 -1.89
N GLY A 141 4.34 -9.12 -2.49
CA GLY A 141 5.33 -10.17 -2.21
C GLY A 141 4.85 -11.58 -2.61
N PRO A 142 5.60 -12.64 -2.28
CA PRO A 142 5.18 -14.01 -2.60
C PRO A 142 3.86 -14.35 -1.92
N ALA A 143 2.94 -14.97 -2.66
CA ALA A 143 1.71 -15.50 -2.08
C ALA A 143 2.07 -16.52 -0.99
N HIS A 144 1.61 -16.31 0.24
CA HIS A 144 1.52 -17.39 1.20
C HIS A 144 0.12 -17.98 1.07
N ALA A 145 0.04 -19.22 0.57
CA ALA A 145 -1.12 -20.06 0.78
C ALA A 145 -1.21 -20.38 2.28
N GLY A 146 -1.74 -19.45 3.07
CA GLY A 146 -1.71 -19.56 4.53
C GLY A 146 -2.42 -18.46 5.30
N GLY A 147 -3.14 -17.57 4.62
CA GLY A 147 -4.09 -16.68 5.28
C GLY A 147 -5.26 -17.51 5.80
N ARG A 148 -5.11 -18.09 7.00
CA ARG A 148 -6.27 -18.48 7.81
C ARG A 148 -7.21 -17.27 7.82
N PRO A 149 -8.52 -17.43 7.54
CA PRO A 149 -9.45 -16.32 7.61
C PRO A 149 -9.25 -15.64 8.96
N HIS A 150 -9.12 -14.31 8.94
CA HIS A 150 -9.13 -13.50 10.14
C HIS A 150 -10.23 -14.04 11.04
N GLY A 151 -9.82 -14.63 12.16
CA GLY A 151 -10.74 -15.11 13.17
C GLY A 151 -11.55 -13.90 13.58
N ALA A 152 -12.78 -13.81 13.06
CA ALA A 152 -13.84 -13.02 13.63
C ALA A 152 -13.75 -13.23 15.13
N GLY A 153 -13.52 -12.14 15.86
CA GLY A 153 -13.14 -12.19 17.26
C GLY A 153 -13.98 -13.20 18.00
N ARG A 154 -13.35 -14.29 18.45
CA ARG A 154 -13.84 -15.03 19.61
C ARG A 154 -13.80 -14.04 20.76
N ARG A 155 -14.88 -13.27 20.89
CA ARG A 155 -15.27 -12.66 22.15
C ARG A 155 -15.22 -13.80 23.15
N ARG A 156 -14.19 -13.81 24.00
CA ARG A 156 -14.19 -14.65 25.19
C ARG A 156 -15.48 -14.28 25.93
N PRO A 157 -16.39 -15.23 26.21
CA PRO A 157 -17.37 -14.98 27.25
C PRO A 157 -16.54 -14.75 28.50
N HIS A 158 -16.61 -13.54 29.02
CA HIS A 158 -16.09 -13.23 30.34
C HIS A 158 -17.00 -14.01 31.31
N LEU A 159 -16.73 -15.30 31.50
CA LEU A 159 -17.25 -16.03 32.65
C LEU A 159 -16.60 -15.33 33.85
N ARG A 160 -17.37 -14.46 34.49
CA ARG A 160 -17.07 -14.02 35.84
C ARG A 160 -17.28 -15.24 36.71
N ASP A 161 -16.19 -15.90 37.07
CA ASP A 161 -16.16 -16.78 38.22
C ASP A 161 -16.64 -15.97 39.42
N HIS A 162 -17.83 -16.30 39.93
CA HIS A 162 -18.26 -15.84 41.24
C HIS A 162 -17.52 -16.68 42.29
N PRO A 163 -16.61 -16.10 43.10
CA PRO A 163 -16.14 -16.80 44.28
C PRO A 163 -17.31 -16.92 45.26
N ALA A 164 -17.58 -18.16 45.68
CA ALA A 164 -18.53 -18.48 46.73
C ALA A 164 -18.26 -17.64 47.98
N ARG A 165 -19.28 -16.91 48.46
CA ARG A 165 -19.23 -16.20 49.75
C ARG A 165 -19.02 -17.20 50.89
N PRO A 166 -18.05 -16.99 51.80
CA PRO A 166 -17.98 -17.75 53.03
C PRO A 166 -19.17 -17.39 53.93
N ARG A 167 -19.85 -18.42 54.46
CA ARG A 167 -20.89 -18.30 55.49
C ARG A 167 -20.33 -17.54 56.69
N ARG A 168 -20.80 -16.31 56.93
CA ARG A 168 -20.55 -15.57 58.17
C ARG A 168 -21.19 -16.36 59.32
N GLY A 169 -20.34 -16.90 60.19
CA GLY A 169 -20.72 -17.50 61.46
C GLY A 169 -21.59 -16.54 62.28
N GLY A 170 -22.67 -17.09 62.83
CA GLY A 170 -23.65 -16.37 63.61
C GLY A 170 -23.03 -15.71 64.83
N ARG A 171 -23.10 -14.37 64.87
CA ARG A 171 -22.96 -13.61 66.11
C ARG A 171 -24.26 -13.81 66.91
N ARG A 172 -24.16 -14.42 68.09
CA ARG A 172 -25.24 -14.47 69.08
C ARG A 172 -25.67 -13.04 69.42
N PRO A 173 -26.98 -12.74 69.51
CA PRO A 173 -27.44 -11.46 70.04
C PRO A 173 -27.12 -11.36 71.55
N PRO A 174 -26.87 -10.15 72.08
CA PRO A 174 -26.62 -9.96 73.51
C PRO A 174 -27.88 -10.25 74.34
N PRO A 175 -27.72 -10.69 75.61
CA PRO A 175 -28.85 -10.97 76.49
C PRO A 175 -29.65 -9.69 76.79
N ARG A 176 -30.98 -9.83 76.83
CA ARG A 176 -31.89 -8.76 77.23
C ARG A 176 -31.72 -8.46 78.74
N PRO A 177 -31.78 -7.19 79.16
CA PRO A 177 -31.72 -6.85 80.57
C PRO A 177 -32.96 -7.36 81.32
N SER A 178 -32.74 -7.80 82.56
CA SER A 178 -33.77 -8.34 83.46
C SER A 178 -34.77 -7.28 83.94
N PRO A 179 -36.05 -7.64 84.21
CA PRO A 179 -37.14 -6.69 84.52
C PRO A 179 -36.98 -5.84 85.79
N GLN A 180 -35.92 -6.05 86.58
CA GLN A 180 -35.67 -5.32 87.83
C GLN A 180 -34.90 -4.00 87.64
N ALA A 181 -34.45 -3.68 86.42
CA ALA A 181 -33.74 -2.44 86.11
C ALA A 181 -34.63 -1.31 85.53
N LEU A 182 -35.95 -1.52 85.44
CA LEU A 182 -36.90 -0.56 84.86
C LEU A 182 -37.92 0.02 85.87
N ALA A 183 -37.74 -0.27 87.17
CA ALA A 183 -38.70 0.13 88.22
C ALA A 183 -38.06 0.83 89.43
N ALA A 184 -36.95 1.55 89.24
CA ALA A 184 -36.39 2.43 90.25
C ALA A 184 -36.29 3.87 89.70
N THR A 185 -37.25 4.70 90.15
CA THR A 185 -37.14 6.14 90.47
C THR A 185 -36.82 7.13 89.33
N GLY A 186 -37.75 7.95 88.82
CA GLY A 186 -39.14 8.16 89.19
C GLY A 186 -39.38 8.86 90.52
N ALA A 187 -38.76 10.02 90.76
CA ALA A 187 -39.20 11.07 91.69
C ALA A 187 -38.44 12.36 91.41
#